data_AF-A0A8H7XP81-F1
#
_entry.id   AF-A0A8H7XP81-F1
#
_cell.length_a   1.000
_cell.length_b   1.000
_cell.length_c   1.000
_cell.angle_alpha   90.00
_cell.angle_beta   90.00
_cell.angle_gamma   90.00
#
_symmetry.space_group_name_H-M   'P 1'
#
loop_
_entity.id
_entity.type
_entity.pdbx_description
1 polymer ?
#
loop_
_entity_poly.entity_id
_entity_poly.type
_entity_poly.pdbx_seq_one_letter_code
_entity_poly.pdbx_strand_id
1 'polypeptide(L)'
;MSAGGGGGPASLLGSGTPARFYFYQGELAVHDPDDSSFPYRLLINTIPAAGGCTNFGALHFVQGTSTNKCASYESFQLQSNQQDSQLGAELVFNFTGGFYVCNSGAEVWYKINSGDGPSDCVPIRLYTVPVY
;
A
#
# COMPACT_ATOMS: atom_id res chain seq x y z
N MET A 1 -10.26 7.22 25.46
CA MET A 1 -11.17 6.76 24.39
C MET A 1 -10.38 6.85 23.11
N SER A 2 -10.11 5.71 22.46
CA SER A 2 -9.17 5.60 21.34
C SER A 2 -9.67 6.37 20.12
N ALA A 3 -8.91 7.37 19.67
CA ALA A 3 -9.00 7.88 18.31
C ALA A 3 -8.33 6.84 17.40
N GLY A 4 -9.08 5.80 17.03
CA GLY A 4 -8.70 4.93 15.93
C GLY A 4 -8.77 5.76 14.66
N GLY A 5 -7.62 5.95 14.02
CA GLY A 5 -7.50 6.67 12.76
C GLY A 5 -8.50 6.22 11.70
N GLY A 6 -9.11 7.18 11.00
CA GLY A 6 -9.86 6.88 9.77
C GLY A 6 -8.96 6.21 8.73
N GLY A 7 -9.51 5.34 7.89
CA GLY A 7 -8.70 4.56 6.94
C GLY A 7 -9.44 3.34 6.39
N GLY A 8 -8.77 2.58 5.52
CA GLY A 8 -9.35 1.40 4.89
C GLY A 8 -8.38 0.66 3.95
N PRO A 9 -8.79 -0.52 3.46
CA PRO A 9 -8.02 -1.26 2.46
C PRO A 9 -7.96 -0.51 1.13
N ALA A 10 -6.83 -0.64 0.44
CA ALA A 10 -6.70 -0.16 -0.93
C ALA A 10 -7.48 -1.08 -1.89
N SER A 11 -8.19 -0.48 -2.83
CA SER A 11 -9.05 -1.18 -3.79
C SER A 11 -8.84 -0.67 -5.21
N LEU A 12 -8.96 -1.55 -6.20
CA LEU A 12 -8.97 -1.17 -7.62
C LEU A 12 -10.39 -0.89 -8.15
N LEU A 13 -11.41 -1.04 -7.30
CA LEU A 13 -12.82 -0.79 -7.66
C LEU A 13 -13.25 0.65 -7.41
N GLY A 14 -12.33 1.52 -6.98
CA GLY A 14 -12.61 2.93 -6.75
C GLY A 14 -13.13 3.62 -8.02
N SER A 15 -14.06 4.56 -7.83
CA SER A 15 -14.52 5.46 -8.89
C SER A 15 -14.33 6.90 -8.44
N GLY A 16 -13.89 7.77 -9.35
CA GLY A 16 -13.60 9.17 -9.07
C GLY A 16 -12.18 9.59 -9.44
N THR A 17 -11.76 10.73 -8.90
CA THR A 17 -10.42 11.28 -9.13
C THR A 17 -9.37 10.37 -8.50
N PRO A 18 -8.30 10.00 -9.23
CA PRO A 18 -7.20 9.23 -8.66
C PRO A 18 -6.61 9.93 -7.44
N ALA A 19 -6.39 9.17 -6.36
CA ALA A 19 -5.68 9.67 -5.20
C ALA A 19 -4.25 10.06 -5.58
N ARG A 20 -3.76 11.17 -5.02
CA ARG A 20 -2.39 11.64 -5.25
C ARG A 20 -1.52 11.20 -4.09
N PHE A 21 -0.34 10.67 -4.42
CA PHE A 21 0.60 10.16 -3.45
C PHE A 21 1.91 10.94 -3.54
N TYR A 22 2.59 11.10 -2.41
CA TYR A 22 3.90 11.74 -2.36
C TYR A 22 4.75 11.12 -1.24
N PHE A 23 6.07 11.22 -1.38
CA PHE A 23 6.98 10.86 -0.31
C PHE A 23 7.24 12.07 0.57
N TYR A 24 7.07 11.90 1.88
CA TYR A 24 7.36 12.92 2.89
C TYR A 24 8.08 12.27 4.07
N GLN A 25 9.25 12.81 4.42
CA GLN A 25 10.09 12.28 5.51
C GLN A 25 10.39 10.77 5.40
N GLY A 26 10.46 10.23 4.18
CA GLY A 26 10.74 8.81 3.93
C GLY A 26 9.52 7.88 3.96
N GLU A 27 8.32 8.42 4.25
CA GLU A 27 7.07 7.67 4.21
C GLU A 27 6.26 8.02 2.96
N LEU A 28 5.50 7.04 2.44
CA LEU A 28 4.53 7.27 1.37
C LEU A 28 3.19 7.73 1.98
N ALA A 29 2.82 8.96 1.65
CA ALA A 29 1.60 9.61 2.11
C ALA A 29 0.64 9.88 0.95
N VAL A 30 -0.65 9.93 1.26
CA VAL A 30 -1.71 10.37 0.35
C VAL A 30 -2.02 11.82 0.63
N HIS A 31 -2.22 12.60 -0.42
CA HIS A 31 -2.78 13.93 -0.34
C HIS A 31 -4.24 13.86 0.07
N ASP A 32 -4.53 14.41 1.25
CA ASP A 32 -5.88 14.60 1.72
C ASP A 32 -6.47 15.87 1.06
N PRO A 33 -7.53 15.76 0.24
CA PRO A 33 -8.13 16.93 -0.41
C PRO A 33 -8.74 17.93 0.58
N ASP A 34 -9.05 17.51 1.80
CA ASP A 34 -9.53 18.38 2.87
C ASP A 34 -8.38 19.05 3.65
N ASP A 35 -7.14 18.84 3.22
CA ASP A 35 -5.89 19.37 3.80
C ASP A 35 -5.80 19.15 5.32
N SER A 36 -6.23 17.95 5.76
CA SER A 36 -6.19 17.61 7.18
C SER A 36 -4.76 17.59 7.70
N SER A 37 -4.59 17.93 8.98
CA SER A 37 -3.28 17.94 9.64
C SER A 37 -2.64 16.55 9.80
N PHE A 38 -3.36 15.48 9.46
CA PHE A 38 -2.90 14.10 9.53
C PHE A 38 -3.05 13.43 8.15
N PRO A 39 -2.01 13.43 7.31
CA PRO A 39 -2.11 12.79 6.00
C PRO A 39 -2.37 11.29 6.17
N TYR A 40 -3.13 10.70 5.25
CA TYR A 40 -3.26 9.25 5.20
C TYR A 40 -1.91 8.64 4.83
N ARG A 41 -1.47 7.67 5.63
CA ARG A 41 -0.24 6.92 5.38
C ARG A 41 -0.56 5.54 4.87
N LEU A 42 0.27 5.06 3.95
CA LEU A 42 0.18 3.68 3.48
C LEU A 42 0.88 2.77 4.48
N LEU A 43 0.30 1.59 4.66
CA LEU A 43 0.94 0.51 5.40
C LEU A 43 0.62 -0.84 4.76
N ILE A 44 1.54 -1.78 4.92
CA ILE A 44 1.24 -3.19 4.73
C ILE A 44 0.74 -3.75 6.05
N ASN A 45 -0.54 -4.10 6.10
CA ASN A 45 -1.23 -4.57 7.28
C ASN A 45 -1.03 -6.09 7.44
N THR A 46 0.20 -6.53 7.74
CA THR A 46 0.47 -7.96 7.91
C THR A 46 -0.22 -8.52 9.14
N ILE A 47 -0.59 -9.80 9.11
CA ILE A 47 -1.45 -10.42 10.10
C ILE A 47 -0.58 -11.02 11.22
N PRO A 48 -0.88 -10.78 12.50
CA PRO A 48 -0.23 -11.48 13.60
C PRO A 48 -0.52 -12.99 13.56
N ALA A 49 0.52 -13.80 13.64
CA ALA A 49 0.48 -15.26 13.72
C ALA A 49 1.26 -15.78 14.94
N ALA A 50 1.13 -17.07 15.25
CA ALA A 50 1.75 -17.67 16.43
C ALA A 50 3.29 -17.52 16.47
N GLY A 51 3.95 -17.42 15.31
CA GLY A 51 5.40 -17.27 15.18
C GLY A 51 5.90 -15.85 14.88
N GLY A 52 5.03 -14.83 14.89
CA GLY A 52 5.40 -13.46 14.50
C GLY A 52 4.38 -12.84 13.55
N CYS A 53 4.83 -11.99 12.63
CA CYS A 53 3.99 -11.40 11.60
C CYS A 53 4.03 -12.26 10.32
N THR A 54 2.92 -12.32 9.58
CA THR A 54 2.89 -13.03 8.29
C THR A 54 3.75 -12.35 7.24
N ASN A 55 4.14 -13.12 6.21
CA ASN A 55 4.89 -12.63 5.04
C ASN A 55 4.01 -11.93 3.98
N PHE A 56 2.77 -11.62 4.33
CA PHE A 56 1.78 -11.00 3.46
C PHE A 56 0.82 -10.15 4.29
N GLY A 57 0.20 -9.16 3.66
CA GLY A 57 -0.76 -8.27 4.30
C GLY A 57 -1.47 -7.38 3.29
N ALA A 58 -2.66 -6.92 3.66
CA ALA A 58 -3.41 -5.98 2.83
C ALA A 58 -2.72 -4.61 2.82
N LEU A 59 -2.71 -3.94 1.66
CA LEU A 59 -2.29 -2.55 1.54
C LEU A 59 -3.41 -1.66 2.10
N HIS A 60 -3.13 -0.89 3.13
CA HIS A 60 -4.12 -0.06 3.83
C HIS A 60 -3.68 1.40 3.90
N PHE A 61 -4.67 2.26 4.07
CA PHE A 61 -4.52 3.66 4.43
C PHE A 61 -4.91 3.88 5.88
N VAL A 62 -4.18 4.73 6.60
CA VAL A 62 -4.56 5.14 7.97
C VAL A 62 -4.22 6.61 8.22
N GLN A 63 -5.12 7.33 8.87
CA GLN A 63 -4.87 8.63 9.49
C GLN A 63 -4.36 8.42 10.92
N GLY A 64 -3.13 8.82 11.23
CA GLY A 64 -2.53 8.53 12.54
C GLY A 64 -1.88 7.15 12.59
N THR A 65 -2.10 6.37 13.66
CA THR A 65 -1.40 5.09 13.88
C THR A 65 -2.35 3.89 13.87
N SER A 66 -1.94 2.83 13.19
CA SER A 66 -2.50 1.49 13.28
C SER A 66 -2.25 0.88 14.66
N THR A 67 -3.25 0.19 15.18
CA THR A 67 -3.16 -0.63 16.39
C THR A 67 -2.55 -2.01 16.11
N ASN A 68 -2.35 -2.37 14.85
CA ASN A 68 -1.70 -3.60 14.46
C ASN A 68 -0.17 -3.47 14.60
N LYS A 69 0.41 -4.19 15.57
CA LYS A 69 1.86 -4.26 15.78
C LYS A 69 2.65 -4.84 14.60
N CYS A 70 1.97 -5.52 13.67
CA CYS A 70 2.54 -6.10 12.47
C CYS A 70 2.38 -5.19 11.24
N ALA A 71 1.79 -4.00 11.40
CA ALA A 71 1.74 -3.02 10.32
C ALA A 71 3.13 -2.44 10.03
N SER A 72 3.47 -2.31 8.74
CA SER A 72 4.72 -1.68 8.30
C SER A 72 4.42 -0.48 7.41
N TYR A 73 4.85 0.69 7.84
CA TYR A 73 4.72 1.98 7.12
C TYR A 73 5.94 2.29 6.26
N GLU A 74 7.08 1.83 6.72
CA GLU A 74 8.38 2.07 6.14
C GLU A 74 8.68 0.97 5.10
N SER A 75 9.57 1.26 4.15
CA SER A 75 10.00 0.39 3.03
C SER A 75 9.22 0.52 1.72
N PHE A 76 8.22 1.39 1.63
CA PHE A 76 7.73 1.81 0.31
C PHE A 76 8.80 2.62 -0.41
N GLN A 77 9.08 2.27 -1.66
CA GLN A 77 10.06 2.95 -2.51
C GLN A 77 9.55 3.01 -3.94
N LEU A 78 10.16 3.88 -4.75
CA LEU A 78 9.98 3.91 -6.19
C LEU A 78 11.20 3.29 -6.86
N GLN A 79 10.97 2.29 -7.69
CA GLN A 79 11.97 1.70 -8.55
C GLN A 79 11.73 2.16 -9.99
N SER A 80 12.65 2.95 -10.54
CA SER A 80 12.58 3.35 -11.95
C SER A 80 12.44 2.14 -12.86
N ASN A 81 11.60 2.26 -13.89
CA ASN A 81 11.46 1.21 -14.89
C ASN A 81 12.83 0.90 -15.52
N GLN A 82 13.21 -0.38 -15.51
CA GLN A 82 14.54 -0.85 -15.92
C GLN A 82 14.77 -0.77 -17.43
N GLN A 83 13.70 -0.73 -18.23
CA GLN A 83 13.79 -0.64 -19.69
C GLN A 83 13.87 0.82 -20.15
N ASP A 84 13.09 1.70 -19.53
CA ASP A 84 13.11 3.14 -19.80
C ASP A 84 12.55 3.93 -18.62
N SER A 85 13.36 4.80 -18.03
CA SER A 85 12.98 5.63 -16.88
C SER A 85 11.90 6.67 -17.21
N GLN A 86 11.65 6.94 -18.49
CA GLN A 86 10.56 7.83 -18.93
C GLN A 86 9.18 7.19 -18.78
N LEU A 87 9.11 5.86 -18.66
CA LEU A 87 7.84 5.12 -18.50
C LEU A 87 7.31 5.14 -17.06
N GLY A 88 7.95 5.90 -16.17
CA GLY A 88 7.60 6.01 -14.76
C GLY A 88 8.41 5.09 -13.85
N ALA A 89 8.03 5.07 -12.58
CA ALA A 89 8.61 4.22 -11.56
C ALA A 89 7.55 3.29 -10.96
N GLU A 90 7.94 2.06 -10.66
CA GLU A 90 7.12 1.07 -9.97
C GLU A 90 7.17 1.32 -8.48
N LEU A 91 6.02 1.31 -7.81
CA LEU A 91 5.95 1.25 -6.37
C LEU A 91 6.37 -0.16 -5.93
N VAL A 92 7.39 -0.23 -5.09
CA VAL A 92 7.89 -1.47 -4.50
C VAL A 92 7.86 -1.37 -2.98
N PHE A 93 7.84 -2.52 -2.33
CA PHE A 93 7.92 -2.63 -0.88
C PHE A 93 9.10 -3.53 -0.50
N ASN A 94 10.10 -2.96 0.17
CA ASN A 94 11.31 -3.67 0.62
C ASN A 94 12.08 -4.42 -0.49
N PHE A 95 11.90 -4.03 -1.76
CA PHE A 95 12.47 -4.67 -2.96
C PHE A 95 12.28 -6.20 -3.05
N THR A 96 11.31 -6.75 -2.33
CA THR A 96 11.01 -8.18 -2.29
C THR A 96 9.51 -8.37 -2.56
N GLY A 97 9.09 -9.56 -2.98
CA GLY A 97 7.67 -9.87 -3.15
C GLY A 97 7.00 -9.09 -4.28
N GLY A 98 5.69 -8.88 -4.14
CA GLY A 98 4.91 -8.12 -5.10
C GLY A 98 3.50 -7.78 -4.61
N PHE A 99 2.84 -6.89 -5.36
CA PHE A 99 1.45 -6.54 -5.14
C PHE A 99 0.53 -7.46 -5.93
N TYR A 100 -0.61 -7.75 -5.32
CA TYR A 100 -1.64 -8.62 -5.87
C TYR A 100 -2.98 -7.96 -5.62
N VAL A 101 -3.93 -8.16 -6.52
CA VAL A 101 -5.32 -7.85 -6.24
C VAL A 101 -6.09 -9.13 -6.01
N CYS A 102 -6.79 -9.18 -4.90
CA CYS A 102 -7.55 -10.33 -4.43
C CYS A 102 -9.04 -9.97 -4.41
N ASN A 103 -9.91 -10.96 -4.16
CA ASN A 103 -11.35 -10.73 -4.00
C ASN A 103 -11.97 -9.97 -5.20
N SER A 104 -11.60 -10.36 -6.43
CA SER A 104 -12.09 -9.76 -7.69
C SER A 104 -11.86 -8.25 -7.82
N GLY A 105 -10.72 -7.73 -7.37
CA GLY A 105 -10.41 -6.30 -7.49
C GLY A 105 -10.61 -5.51 -6.19
N ALA A 106 -11.32 -6.10 -5.22
CA ALA A 106 -11.78 -5.40 -4.04
C ALA A 106 -10.63 -4.97 -3.12
N GLU A 107 -9.54 -5.74 -3.05
CA GLU A 107 -8.45 -5.47 -2.12
C GLU A 107 -7.08 -5.70 -2.76
N VAL A 108 -6.18 -4.76 -2.54
CA VAL A 108 -4.76 -4.88 -2.87
C VAL A 108 -4.00 -5.46 -1.69
N TRP A 109 -3.20 -6.48 -1.96
CA TRP A 109 -2.39 -7.21 -0.99
C TRP A 109 -0.92 -7.19 -1.42
N TYR A 110 -0.03 -7.08 -0.46
CA TYR A 110 1.39 -7.37 -0.67
C TYR A 110 1.69 -8.77 -0.17
N LYS A 111 2.47 -9.53 -0.95
CA LYS A 111 2.92 -10.88 -0.60
C LYS A 111 4.38 -11.04 -0.93
N ILE A 112 5.18 -11.53 0.02
CA ILE A 112 6.58 -11.92 -0.23
C ILE A 112 6.62 -13.12 -1.17
N ASN A 113 5.81 -14.15 -0.92
CA ASN A 113 5.66 -15.30 -1.81
C ASN A 113 4.26 -15.33 -2.44
N SER A 114 4.16 -15.71 -3.72
CA SER A 114 2.87 -15.72 -4.44
C SER A 114 1.83 -16.69 -3.86
N GLY A 115 2.30 -17.78 -3.24
CA GLY A 115 1.46 -18.78 -2.57
C GLY A 115 1.01 -18.40 -1.15
N ASP A 116 1.52 -17.30 -0.60
CA ASP A 116 1.04 -16.77 0.67
C ASP A 116 -0.37 -16.19 0.49
N GLY A 117 -1.17 -16.15 1.56
CA GLY A 117 -2.60 -15.82 1.47
C GLY A 117 -2.89 -14.40 0.96
N PRO A 118 -4.18 -14.04 0.75
CA PRO A 118 -5.33 -14.92 0.47
C PRO A 118 -5.20 -15.62 -0.90
N SER A 119 -6.05 -16.60 -1.20
CA SER A 119 -6.09 -17.26 -2.52
C SER A 119 -6.78 -16.40 -3.58
N ASP A 120 -6.74 -16.84 -4.84
CA ASP A 120 -7.47 -16.21 -5.95
C ASP A 120 -7.08 -14.75 -6.21
N CYS A 121 -5.79 -14.47 -6.04
CA CYS A 121 -5.22 -13.17 -6.33
C CYS A 121 -4.48 -13.18 -7.66
N VAL A 122 -4.55 -12.07 -8.38
CA VAL A 122 -3.76 -11.85 -9.59
C VAL A 122 -2.67 -10.82 -9.32
N PRO A 123 -1.43 -11.03 -9.81
CA PRO A 123 -0.35 -10.07 -9.61
C PRO A 123 -0.67 -8.76 -10.32
N ILE A 124 -0.35 -7.65 -9.67
CA ILE A 124 -0.49 -6.30 -10.24
C ILE A 124 0.83 -5.55 -10.07
N ARG A 125 1.01 -4.52 -10.89
CA ARG A 125 2.10 -3.56 -10.75
C ARG A 125 1.54 -2.16 -10.65
N LEU A 126 2.06 -1.37 -9.72
CA LEU A 126 1.59 -0.03 -9.43
C LEU A 126 2.66 0.94 -9.93
N TYR A 127 2.37 1.67 -11.01
CA TYR A 127 3.31 2.61 -11.62
C TYR A 127 2.92 4.06 -11.35
N THR A 128 3.91 4.94 -11.23
CA THR A 128 3.67 6.39 -11.23
C THR A 128 3.19 6.82 -12.61
N VAL A 129 2.19 7.70 -12.63
CA VAL A 129 1.71 8.36 -13.84
C VAL A 129 2.03 9.86 -13.76
N PRO A 130 2.34 10.52 -14.89
CA PRO A 130 2.48 11.97 -14.92
C PRO A 130 1.23 12.66 -14.40
N VAL A 131 1.41 13.66 -13.55
CA VAL A 131 0.33 14.53 -13.08
C VAL A 131 0.41 15.82 -13.90
N TYR A 132 -0.65 16.14 -14.62
CA TYR A 132 -0.80 17.37 -15.40
C TYR A 132 -1.59 18.42 -14.62
#